data_AF-A0A1G6VBC8-F1
#
_entry.id   AF-A0A1G6VBC8-F1
#
_cell.length_a   1.000
_cell.length_b   1.000
_cell.length_c   1.000
_cell.angle_alpha   90.00
_cell.angle_beta   90.00
_cell.angle_gamma   90.00
#
_symmetry.space_group_name_H-M   'P 1'
#
loop_
_entity.id
_entity.type
_entity.pdbx_description
1 polymer ?
#
loop_
_entity_poly.entity_id
_entity_poly.type
_entity_poly.pdbx_seq_one_letter_code
_entity_poly.pdbx_strand_id
1 'polypeptide(L)'
;MLSLRQYRGGSELQIRTKLQHSWATAVETLGLIEKSSFKTGEGDTEFKDFFKLCSALFAHYEKQPVSEELRGFSVIELAKELKILEEKLNIFQKLQGVAISSQYIGTNNKVTGDCEYFLVELNLRDENPQVNITGFNKEMKDMAESHYQRREITLRDEPKVDIVLISMSNVKDIEKAYPNYFLDTELFIENLQKICSTALMGIAQNKN
;
A
#
# COMPACT_ATOMS: atom_id res chain seq x y z
N MET A 1 1.01 -10.34 14.32
CA MET A 1 1.39 -9.44 15.43
C MET A 1 2.84 -9.02 15.20
N LEU A 2 3.09 -7.73 14.93
CA LEU A 2 4.38 -7.20 14.45
C LEU A 2 5.43 -7.19 15.57
N SER A 3 6.66 -7.61 15.26
CA SER A 3 7.84 -7.42 16.12
C SER A 3 8.62 -6.21 15.62
N LEU A 4 8.39 -5.05 16.23
CA LEU A 4 9.24 -3.87 16.05
C LEU A 4 10.52 -4.06 16.86
N ARG A 5 11.69 -4.12 16.21
CA ARG A 5 12.99 -4.03 16.89
C ARG A 5 13.59 -2.67 16.62
N GLN A 6 13.52 -1.78 17.61
CA GLN A 6 14.26 -0.53 17.59
C GLN A 6 15.73 -0.79 17.93
N TYR A 7 16.64 -0.40 17.03
CA TYR A 7 18.07 -0.39 17.30
C TYR A 7 18.51 0.99 17.80
N ARG A 8 19.49 1.02 18.71
CA ARG A 8 20.08 2.24 19.28
C ARG A 8 20.84 3.01 18.19
N GLY A 9 20.12 3.81 17.41
CA GLY A 9 20.67 4.62 16.31
C GLY A 9 19.65 5.43 15.51
N GLY A 10 18.37 5.46 15.89
CA GLY A 10 17.34 6.29 15.25
C GLY A 10 16.72 5.73 13.96
N SER A 11 17.19 4.59 13.45
CA SER A 11 16.57 3.93 12.30
C SER A 11 15.59 2.85 12.73
N GLU A 12 14.35 2.92 12.23
CA GLU A 12 13.34 1.87 12.37
C GLU A 12 13.51 0.86 11.23
N LEU A 13 13.71 -0.43 11.58
CA LEU A 13 13.75 -1.51 10.60
C LEU A 13 12.41 -2.25 10.61
N GLN A 14 11.69 -2.19 9.49
CA GLN A 14 10.46 -2.94 9.30
C GLN A 14 10.70 -4.11 8.34
N ILE A 15 10.43 -5.33 8.80
CA ILE A 15 10.48 -6.54 7.97
C ILE A 15 9.03 -6.99 7.75
N ARG A 16 8.60 -7.07 6.50
CA ARG A 16 7.23 -7.45 6.10
C ARG A 16 7.27 -8.53 5.03
N THR A 17 6.31 -9.46 5.04
CA THR A 17 6.08 -10.33 3.89
C THR A 17 5.50 -9.51 2.73
N LYS A 18 5.55 -10.05 1.50
CA LYS A 18 4.92 -9.39 0.34
C LYS A 18 3.42 -9.15 0.55
N LEU A 19 2.74 -10.08 1.22
CA LEU A 19 1.31 -10.00 1.50
C LEU A 19 0.99 -8.96 2.57
N GLN A 20 1.82 -8.83 3.59
CA GLN A 20 1.69 -7.79 4.61
C GLN A 20 1.98 -6.40 4.05
N HIS A 21 2.96 -6.29 3.13
CA HIS A 21 3.23 -5.04 2.43
C HIS A 21 2.04 -4.63 1.55
N SER A 22 1.51 -5.53 0.72
CA SER A 22 0.34 -5.22 -0.13
C SER A 22 -0.90 -4.85 0.69
N TRP A 23 -1.14 -5.50 1.84
CA TRP A 23 -2.19 -5.10 2.78
C TRP A 23 -1.99 -3.67 3.28
N ALA A 24 -0.78 -3.31 3.71
CA ALA A 24 -0.49 -1.97 4.22
C ALA A 24 -0.66 -0.90 3.13
N THR A 25 -0.20 -1.16 1.91
CA THR A 25 -0.42 -0.30 0.76
C THR A 25 -1.91 -0.06 0.51
N ALA A 26 -2.74 -1.12 0.53
CA ALA A 26 -4.18 -0.97 0.35
C ALA A 26 -4.85 -0.16 1.48
N VAL A 27 -4.42 -0.32 2.73
CA VAL A 27 -4.90 0.47 3.88
C VAL A 27 -4.54 1.95 3.71
N GLU A 28 -3.31 2.24 3.32
CA GLU A 28 -2.83 3.60 3.06
C GLU A 28 -3.61 4.23 1.91
N THR A 29 -3.69 3.57 0.75
CA THR A 29 -4.43 4.03 -0.43
C THR A 29 -5.90 4.30 -0.12
N LEU A 30 -6.59 3.38 0.55
CA LEU A 30 -8.00 3.60 0.89
C LEU A 30 -8.17 4.70 1.94
N GLY A 31 -7.26 4.80 2.90
CA GLY A 31 -7.23 5.90 3.86
C GLY A 31 -7.07 7.27 3.20
N LEU A 32 -6.33 7.34 2.09
CA LEU A 32 -6.18 8.55 1.28
C LEU A 32 -7.46 8.88 0.51
N ILE A 33 -8.10 7.89 -0.12
CA ILE A 33 -9.39 8.05 -0.82
C ILE A 33 -10.49 8.51 0.14
N GLU A 34 -10.60 7.88 1.31
CA GLU A 34 -11.72 8.16 2.21
C GLU A 34 -11.54 9.51 2.93
N LYS A 35 -10.29 9.93 3.22
CA LYS A 35 -10.00 11.28 3.73
C LYS A 35 -10.32 12.38 2.72
N SER A 36 -10.17 12.13 1.42
CA SER A 36 -10.61 13.07 0.39
C SER A 36 -12.13 13.02 0.14
N SER A 37 -12.76 11.88 0.45
CA SER A 37 -14.18 11.63 0.16
C SER A 37 -15.14 12.07 1.26
N PHE A 38 -14.81 11.95 2.57
CA PHE A 38 -15.81 12.21 3.62
C PHE A 38 -15.30 12.80 4.94
N LYS A 39 -15.87 13.97 5.29
CA LYS A 39 -16.22 14.31 6.68
C LYS A 39 -17.50 13.53 7.02
N THR A 40 -17.45 12.41 7.77
CA THR A 40 -18.50 11.93 8.72
C THR A 40 -18.39 10.44 9.07
N GLY A 41 -18.02 10.15 10.32
CA GLY A 41 -18.68 9.19 11.23
C GLY A 41 -18.83 7.71 10.86
N GLU A 42 -19.76 7.37 9.97
CA GLU A 42 -20.39 6.03 9.92
C GLU A 42 -19.67 5.04 9.00
N GLY A 43 -19.01 5.48 7.93
CA GLY A 43 -18.30 4.56 7.02
C GLY A 43 -16.98 4.01 7.58
N ASP A 44 -16.35 4.76 8.51
CA ASP A 44 -15.01 4.46 9.02
C ASP A 44 -14.94 3.12 9.78
N THR A 45 -16.02 2.70 10.43
CA THR A 45 -16.08 1.40 11.12
C THR A 45 -16.14 0.22 10.15
N GLU A 46 -16.88 0.35 9.04
CA GLU A 46 -17.05 -0.75 8.08
C GLU A 46 -15.78 -1.00 7.27
N PHE A 47 -15.03 0.05 6.92
CA PHE A 47 -13.70 -0.11 6.31
C PHE A 47 -12.70 -0.77 7.27
N LYS A 48 -12.72 -0.39 8.55
CA LYS A 48 -11.89 -1.05 9.56
C LYS A 48 -12.23 -2.53 9.68
N ASP A 49 -13.51 -2.86 9.70
CA ASP A 49 -13.95 -4.26 9.80
C ASP A 49 -13.56 -5.05 8.55
N PHE A 50 -13.68 -4.46 7.36
CA PHE A 50 -13.16 -5.06 6.12
C PHE A 50 -11.66 -5.39 6.25
N PHE A 51 -10.83 -4.44 6.67
CA PHE A 51 -9.39 -4.68 6.80
C PHE A 51 -9.01 -5.62 7.95
N LYS A 52 -9.81 -5.69 9.02
CA LYS A 52 -9.67 -6.73 10.07
C LYS A 52 -9.90 -8.12 9.50
N LEU A 53 -10.96 -8.31 8.71
CA LEU A 53 -11.25 -9.58 8.05
C LEU A 53 -10.14 -9.96 7.05
N CYS A 54 -9.65 -8.99 6.27
CA CYS A 54 -8.49 -9.21 5.39
C CYS A 54 -7.28 -9.72 6.19
N SER A 55 -6.97 -9.07 7.32
CA SER A 55 -5.84 -9.46 8.18
C SER A 55 -6.02 -10.87 8.74
N ALA A 56 -7.23 -11.28 9.10
CA ALA A 56 -7.50 -12.62 9.60
C ALA A 56 -7.31 -13.69 8.50
N LEU A 57 -7.83 -13.43 7.29
CA LEU A 57 -7.65 -14.31 6.14
C LEU A 57 -6.18 -14.45 5.73
N PHE A 58 -5.43 -13.35 5.74
CA PHE A 58 -3.99 -13.36 5.45
C PHE A 58 -3.21 -14.12 6.54
N ALA A 59 -3.56 -13.94 7.82
CA ALA A 59 -2.97 -14.71 8.90
C ALA A 59 -3.23 -16.21 8.74
N HIS A 60 -4.45 -16.62 8.39
CA HIS A 60 -4.75 -18.02 8.07
C HIS A 60 -3.89 -18.54 6.90
N TYR A 61 -3.78 -17.77 5.82
CA TYR A 61 -2.98 -18.13 4.65
C TYR A 61 -1.48 -18.28 4.98
N GLU A 62 -0.93 -17.37 5.80
CA GLU A 62 0.47 -17.40 6.25
C GLU A 62 0.71 -18.32 7.46
N LYS A 63 -0.31 -19.06 7.91
CA LYS A 63 -0.28 -19.93 9.10
C LYS A 63 0.16 -19.19 10.37
N GLN A 64 -0.27 -17.94 10.50
CA GLN A 64 -0.01 -17.07 11.64
C GLN A 64 -1.22 -17.02 12.59
N PRO A 65 -1.01 -16.65 13.86
CA PRO A 65 -2.11 -16.44 14.81
C PRO A 65 -3.05 -15.31 14.34
N VAL A 66 -4.35 -15.58 14.42
CA VAL A 66 -5.42 -14.60 14.20
C VAL A 66 -5.66 -13.80 15.48
N SER A 67 -6.18 -12.58 15.35
CA SER A 67 -6.62 -11.76 16.49
C SER A 67 -7.62 -12.51 17.37
N GLU A 68 -7.63 -12.21 18.66
CA GLU A 68 -8.45 -12.93 19.64
C GLU A 68 -9.95 -12.85 19.32
N GLU A 69 -10.40 -11.67 18.92
CA GLU A 69 -11.76 -11.34 18.50
C GLU A 69 -12.25 -12.14 17.27
N LEU A 70 -11.34 -12.58 16.39
CA LEU A 70 -11.70 -13.35 15.18
C LEU A 70 -11.32 -14.83 15.25
N ARG A 71 -10.73 -15.29 16.36
CA ARG A 71 -10.22 -16.67 16.51
C ARG A 71 -11.31 -17.74 16.44
N GLY A 72 -12.55 -17.40 16.79
CA GLY A 72 -13.69 -18.32 16.78
C GLY A 72 -14.33 -18.53 15.40
N PHE A 73 -13.94 -17.75 14.40
CA PHE A 73 -14.53 -17.80 13.06
C PHE A 73 -13.72 -18.71 12.15
N SER A 74 -14.41 -19.47 11.31
CA SER A 74 -13.79 -20.24 10.24
C SER A 74 -13.38 -19.34 9.08
N VAL A 75 -12.38 -19.79 8.30
CA VAL A 75 -11.95 -19.09 7.06
C VAL A 75 -13.12 -18.85 6.10
N ILE A 76 -14.10 -19.74 6.09
CA ILE A 76 -15.31 -19.62 5.25
C ILE A 76 -16.21 -18.48 5.73
N GLU A 77 -16.45 -18.37 7.03
CA GLU A 77 -17.25 -17.29 7.60
C GLU A 77 -16.58 -15.93 7.36
N LEU A 78 -15.27 -15.85 7.60
CA LEU A 78 -14.48 -14.65 7.34
C LEU A 78 -14.54 -14.23 5.86
N ALA A 79 -14.40 -15.18 4.93
CA ALA A 79 -14.47 -14.89 3.49
C ALA A 79 -15.86 -14.44 3.04
N LYS A 80 -16.93 -14.99 3.61
CA LYS A 80 -18.31 -14.57 3.31
C LYS A 80 -18.58 -13.15 3.80
N GLU A 81 -18.23 -12.84 5.05
CA GLU A 81 -18.43 -11.52 5.63
C GLU A 81 -17.61 -10.47 4.88
N LEU A 82 -16.36 -10.79 4.54
CA LEU A 82 -15.53 -9.90 3.75
C LEU A 82 -16.16 -9.58 2.39
N LYS A 83 -16.71 -10.59 1.70
CA LYS A 83 -17.35 -10.39 0.40
C LYS A 83 -18.58 -9.47 0.51
N ILE A 84 -19.36 -9.59 1.59
CA ILE A 84 -20.50 -8.69 1.84
C ILE A 84 -20.02 -7.25 2.01
N LEU A 85 -18.97 -7.03 2.80
CA LEU A 85 -18.40 -5.68 3.00
C LEU A 85 -17.77 -5.13 1.72
N GLU A 86 -17.07 -5.98 0.96
CA GLU A 86 -16.49 -5.61 -0.33
C GLU A 86 -17.57 -5.11 -1.30
N GLU A 87 -18.64 -5.88 -1.49
CA GLU A 87 -19.75 -5.52 -2.39
C GLU A 87 -20.48 -4.26 -1.90
N LYS A 88 -20.68 -4.12 -0.58
CA LYS A 88 -21.34 -2.97 0.03
C LYS A 88 -20.55 -1.67 -0.13
N LEU A 89 -19.24 -1.73 0.11
CA LEU A 89 -18.37 -0.55 0.16
C LEU A 89 -17.66 -0.27 -1.17
N ASN A 90 -17.73 -1.23 -2.10
CA ASN A 90 -17.12 -1.19 -3.43
C ASN A 90 -15.60 -0.92 -3.37
N ILE A 91 -14.92 -1.58 -2.44
CA ILE A 91 -13.52 -1.29 -2.10
C ILE A 91 -12.59 -1.60 -3.27
N PHE A 92 -12.77 -2.73 -3.96
CA PHE A 92 -11.91 -3.09 -5.09
C PHE A 92 -11.97 -2.08 -6.21
N GLN A 93 -13.16 -1.59 -6.57
CA GLN A 93 -13.30 -0.57 -7.60
C GLN A 93 -12.62 0.74 -7.17
N LYS A 94 -12.78 1.16 -5.92
CA LYS A 94 -12.13 2.37 -5.39
C LYS A 94 -10.61 2.27 -5.45
N LEU A 95 -10.07 1.14 -5.00
CA LEU A 95 -8.64 0.87 -5.00
C LEU A 95 -8.05 0.81 -6.42
N GLN A 96 -8.75 0.19 -7.37
CA GLN A 96 -8.33 0.15 -8.77
C GLN A 96 -8.42 1.53 -9.45
N GLY A 97 -9.42 2.33 -9.10
CA GLY A 97 -9.68 3.62 -9.73
C GLY A 97 -8.64 4.70 -9.44
N VAL A 98 -7.80 4.51 -8.41
CA VAL A 98 -6.77 5.49 -8.02
C VAL A 98 -5.35 5.07 -8.33
N ALA A 99 -5.15 3.84 -8.84
CA ALA A 99 -3.83 3.39 -9.23
C ALA A 99 -3.25 4.35 -10.29
N ILE A 100 -2.04 4.85 -10.03
CA ILE A 100 -1.40 5.84 -10.88
C ILE A 100 -0.83 5.09 -12.07
N SER A 101 -1.50 5.22 -13.22
CA SER A 101 -1.01 4.64 -14.46
C SER A 101 0.23 5.40 -14.96
N SER A 102 1.03 4.72 -15.79
CA SER A 102 2.31 5.23 -16.30
C SER A 102 2.23 6.60 -17.00
N GLN A 103 1.05 6.99 -17.50
CA GLN A 103 0.80 8.29 -18.12
C GLN A 103 0.81 9.48 -17.13
N TYR A 104 0.68 9.22 -15.83
CA TYR A 104 0.71 10.22 -14.75
C TYR A 104 2.03 10.18 -13.96
N ILE A 105 3.03 9.46 -14.47
CA ILE A 105 4.39 9.49 -13.97
C ILE A 105 5.12 10.63 -14.69
N GLY A 106 5.25 11.77 -14.02
CA GLY A 106 6.12 12.85 -14.43
C GLY A 106 7.58 12.43 -14.27
N THR A 107 8.21 12.01 -15.36
CA THR A 107 9.68 11.89 -15.39
C THR A 107 10.25 13.24 -15.77
N ASN A 108 10.95 13.89 -14.83
CA ASN A 108 11.71 15.09 -15.18
C ASN A 108 12.85 14.70 -16.14
N ASN A 109 13.26 15.62 -17.01
CA ASN A 109 14.34 15.50 -18.02
C ASN A 109 15.72 15.03 -17.49
N LYS A 110 15.84 14.66 -16.21
CA LYS A 110 17.04 14.19 -15.52
C LYS A 110 17.07 12.67 -15.28
N VAL A 111 16.00 11.94 -15.58
CA VAL A 111 16.01 10.47 -15.48
C VAL A 111 16.70 9.90 -16.72
N THR A 112 18.04 9.86 -16.69
CA THR A 112 18.89 9.20 -17.70
C THR A 112 19.38 7.84 -17.18
N GLY A 113 19.98 7.02 -18.07
CA GLY A 113 20.32 5.61 -17.80
C GLY A 113 21.32 5.34 -16.66
N ASP A 114 21.96 6.39 -16.10
CA ASP A 114 23.01 6.26 -15.08
C ASP A 114 22.59 6.80 -13.69
N CYS A 115 21.29 6.96 -13.44
CA CYS A 115 20.79 7.38 -12.13
C CYS A 115 20.87 6.24 -11.11
N GLU A 116 21.46 6.50 -9.94
CA GLU A 116 21.52 5.57 -8.80
C GLU A 116 20.64 6.01 -7.62
N TYR A 117 20.19 7.27 -7.62
CA TYR A 117 19.31 7.83 -6.61
C TYR A 117 18.09 8.48 -7.24
N PHE A 118 16.93 8.28 -6.64
CA PHE A 118 15.65 8.76 -7.13
C PHE A 118 14.87 9.41 -6.02
N LEU A 119 14.49 10.67 -6.22
CA LEU A 119 13.51 11.35 -5.40
C LEU A 119 12.13 11.11 -6.00
N VAL A 120 11.27 10.44 -5.24
CA VAL A 120 9.89 10.10 -5.64
C VAL A 120 8.96 10.94 -4.80
N GLU A 121 8.13 11.75 -5.47
CA GLU A 121 7.13 12.61 -4.83
C GLU A 121 5.74 12.19 -5.29
N LEU A 122 4.94 11.67 -4.37
CA LEU A 122 3.51 11.40 -4.57
C LEU A 122 2.72 12.65 -4.19
N ASN A 123 1.98 13.21 -5.13
CA ASN A 123 1.15 14.39 -4.92
C ASN A 123 -0.34 14.05 -5.06
N LEU A 124 -1.09 14.26 -3.97
CA LEU A 124 -2.51 13.99 -3.82
C LEU A 124 -3.34 15.27 -3.62
N ARG A 125 -2.78 16.44 -3.99
CA ARG A 125 -3.45 17.74 -3.84
C ARG A 125 -4.72 17.82 -4.67
N ASP A 126 -4.64 17.35 -5.90
CA ASP A 126 -5.69 17.38 -6.91
C ASP A 126 -6.47 16.06 -6.96
N GLU A 127 -7.58 16.04 -7.69
CA GLU A 127 -8.39 14.83 -7.89
C GLU A 127 -7.65 13.71 -8.65
N ASN A 128 -6.60 14.07 -9.40
CA ASN A 128 -5.76 13.12 -10.12
C ASN A 128 -4.39 13.01 -9.44
N PRO A 129 -4.14 11.95 -8.64
CA PRO A 129 -2.83 11.69 -8.06
C PRO A 129 -1.71 11.72 -9.11
N GLN A 130 -0.57 12.32 -8.77
CA GLN A 130 0.60 12.40 -9.64
C GLN A 130 1.84 11.86 -8.93
N VAL A 131 2.71 11.18 -9.66
CA VAL A 131 4.04 10.80 -9.17
C VAL A 131 5.09 11.53 -9.98
N ASN A 132 5.96 12.26 -9.30
CA ASN A 132 7.12 12.88 -9.91
C ASN A 132 8.38 12.14 -9.51
N ILE A 133 9.19 11.77 -10.49
CA ILE A 133 10.47 11.09 -10.27
C ILE A 133 11.59 11.99 -10.76
N THR A 134 12.52 12.30 -9.86
CA THR A 134 13.76 13.03 -10.17
C THR A 134 14.96 12.12 -9.92
N GLY A 135 15.70 11.81 -10.98
CA GLY A 135 16.91 11.00 -10.93
C GLY A 135 18.18 11.81 -10.66
N PHE A 136 19.11 11.20 -9.95
CA PHE A 136 20.45 11.69 -9.66
C PHE A 136 21.45 10.55 -9.90
N ASN A 137 22.55 10.85 -10.58
CA ASN A 137 23.64 9.90 -10.75
C ASN A 137 24.42 9.71 -9.44
N LYS A 138 25.37 8.79 -9.47
CA LYS A 138 26.17 8.42 -8.30
C LYS A 138 26.92 9.60 -7.69
N GLU A 139 27.47 10.48 -8.53
CA GLU A 139 28.26 11.65 -8.12
C GLU A 139 27.39 12.73 -7.47
N MET A 140 26.07 12.71 -7.72
CA MET A 140 25.10 13.66 -7.16
C MET A 140 24.48 13.21 -5.84
N LYS A 141 25.03 12.20 -5.16
CA LYS A 141 24.50 11.69 -3.88
C LYS A 141 24.20 12.81 -2.88
N ASP A 142 25.18 13.67 -2.58
CA ASP A 142 25.02 14.74 -1.59
C ASP A 142 23.95 15.76 -2.02
N MET A 143 23.81 15.98 -3.33
CA MET A 143 22.77 16.83 -3.89
C MET A 143 21.39 16.18 -3.72
N ALA A 144 21.27 14.87 -3.96
CA ALA A 144 20.03 14.12 -3.79
C ALA A 144 19.57 14.16 -2.31
N GLU A 145 20.48 13.91 -1.38
CA GLU A 145 20.22 13.99 0.07
C GLU A 145 19.81 15.41 0.49
N SER A 146 20.54 16.42 0.03
CA SER A 146 20.21 17.84 0.32
C SER A 146 18.85 18.23 -0.26
N HIS A 147 18.53 17.74 -1.47
CA HIS A 147 17.24 18.01 -2.11
C HIS A 147 16.10 17.36 -1.33
N TYR A 148 16.26 16.09 -0.92
CA TYR A 148 15.30 15.37 -0.09
C TYR A 148 15.05 16.09 1.24
N GLN A 149 16.10 16.40 2.00
CA GLN A 149 15.98 17.09 3.29
C GLN A 149 15.24 18.43 3.17
N ARG A 150 15.57 19.22 2.14
CA ARG A 150 14.89 20.50 1.88
C ARG A 150 13.41 20.30 1.60
N ARG A 151 13.06 19.27 0.83
CA ARG A 151 11.67 18.95 0.49
C ARG A 151 10.91 18.43 1.70
N GLU A 152 11.48 17.53 2.51
CA GLU A 152 10.88 17.11 3.79
C GLU A 152 10.55 18.31 4.69
N ILE A 153 11.46 19.26 4.83
CA ILE A 153 11.21 20.48 5.64
C ILE A 153 10.06 21.30 5.04
N THR A 154 10.04 21.46 3.71
CA THR A 154 9.03 22.26 3.01
C THR A 154 7.64 21.61 3.03
N LEU A 155 7.59 20.27 3.04
CA LEU A 155 6.36 19.47 2.97
C LEU A 155 5.88 18.99 4.34
N ARG A 156 6.57 19.37 5.43
CA ARG A 156 6.26 18.91 6.79
C ARG A 156 4.78 19.07 7.18
N ASP A 157 4.17 20.18 6.77
CA ASP A 157 2.78 20.51 7.09
C ASP A 157 1.82 20.22 5.91
N GLU A 158 2.27 19.45 4.91
CA GLU A 158 1.52 19.12 3.69
C GLU A 158 1.13 17.64 3.64
N PRO A 159 0.03 17.23 4.30
CA PRO A 159 -0.35 15.83 4.45
C PRO A 159 -0.80 15.15 3.14
N LYS A 160 -0.91 15.92 2.06
CA LYS A 160 -1.29 15.45 0.72
C LYS A 160 -0.09 15.20 -0.20
N VAL A 161 1.14 15.37 0.31
CA VAL A 161 2.34 15.08 -0.47
C VAL A 161 3.24 14.18 0.36
N ASP A 162 3.64 13.07 -0.22
CA ASP A 162 4.64 12.19 0.37
C ASP A 162 5.90 12.17 -0.49
N ILE A 163 7.05 12.00 0.16
CA ILE A 163 8.35 12.05 -0.50
C ILE A 163 9.33 11.04 0.08
N VAL A 164 10.05 10.35 -0.81
CA VAL A 164 11.13 9.45 -0.45
C VAL A 164 12.33 9.62 -1.36
N LEU A 165 13.52 9.41 -0.79
CA LEU A 165 14.76 9.23 -1.53
C LEU A 165 15.11 7.74 -1.56
N ILE A 166 15.22 7.18 -2.76
CA ILE A 166 15.50 5.76 -2.99
C ILE A 166 16.86 5.64 -3.67
N SER A 167 17.63 4.62 -3.28
CA SER A 167 18.82 4.20 -4.02
C SER A 167 18.53 2.89 -4.74
N MET A 168 18.57 2.92 -6.07
CA MET A 168 18.32 1.79 -6.98
C MET A 168 19.04 2.02 -8.29
N SER A 169 19.31 0.95 -9.05
CA SER A 169 20.03 1.03 -10.33
C SER A 169 19.13 1.19 -11.56
N ASN A 170 17.81 1.06 -11.42
CA ASN A 170 16.88 1.14 -12.54
C ASN A 170 15.56 1.79 -12.13
N VAL A 171 15.21 2.91 -12.79
CA VAL A 171 13.97 3.65 -12.54
C VAL A 171 12.72 2.80 -12.77
N LYS A 172 12.77 1.84 -13.72
CA LYS A 172 11.61 0.99 -14.05
C LYS A 172 11.24 0.04 -12.92
N ASP A 173 12.16 -0.23 -11.99
CA ASP A 173 11.94 -1.14 -10.88
C ASP A 173 11.36 -0.44 -9.65
N ILE A 174 11.31 0.90 -9.64
CA ILE A 174 10.81 1.70 -8.51
C ILE A 174 9.33 1.41 -8.25
N GLU A 175 8.51 1.41 -9.30
CA GLU A 175 7.07 1.12 -9.21
C GLU A 175 6.80 -0.21 -8.52
N LYS A 176 7.56 -1.23 -8.88
CA LYS A 176 7.45 -2.57 -8.31
C LYS A 176 7.98 -2.67 -6.88
N ALA A 177 9.03 -1.94 -6.55
CA ALA A 177 9.68 -1.99 -5.23
C ALA A 177 8.97 -1.10 -4.20
N TYR A 178 8.31 -0.03 -4.65
CA TYR A 178 7.63 0.98 -3.83
C TYR A 178 6.22 1.27 -4.37
N PRO A 179 5.33 0.25 -4.46
CA PRO A 179 4.01 0.38 -5.08
C PRO A 179 3.09 1.37 -4.36
N ASN A 180 3.34 1.65 -3.08
CA ASN A 180 2.59 2.63 -2.31
C ASN A 180 2.71 4.06 -2.87
N TYR A 181 3.85 4.42 -3.47
CA TYR A 181 3.98 5.71 -4.14
C TYR A 181 3.17 5.80 -5.44
N PHE A 182 2.75 4.67 -6.00
CA PHE A 182 1.95 4.59 -7.23
C PHE A 182 0.49 4.22 -6.94
N LEU A 183 0.13 4.12 -5.65
CA LEU A 183 -1.18 3.67 -5.18
C LEU A 183 -1.58 2.31 -5.76
N ASP A 184 -0.60 1.48 -6.13
CA ASP A 184 -0.82 0.18 -6.72
C ASP A 184 -1.25 -0.83 -5.64
N THR A 185 -2.45 -1.37 -5.83
CA THR A 185 -3.11 -2.32 -4.94
C THR A 185 -3.49 -3.62 -5.63
N GLU A 186 -3.01 -3.85 -6.85
CA GLU A 186 -3.37 -5.03 -7.65
C GLU A 186 -3.01 -6.32 -6.92
N LEU A 187 -1.78 -6.40 -6.38
CA LEU A 187 -1.33 -7.56 -5.62
C LEU A 187 -2.18 -7.82 -4.36
N PHE A 188 -2.72 -6.78 -3.72
CA PHE A 188 -3.62 -6.96 -2.59
C PHE A 188 -4.94 -7.61 -3.02
N ILE A 189 -5.56 -7.07 -4.08
CA ILE A 189 -6.83 -7.54 -4.62
C ILE A 189 -6.70 -8.98 -5.10
N GLU A 190 -5.67 -9.29 -5.90
CA GLU A 190 -5.43 -10.64 -6.44
C GLU A 190 -5.29 -11.68 -5.34
N ASN A 191 -4.45 -11.41 -4.32
CA ASN A 191 -4.23 -12.35 -3.23
C ASN A 191 -5.50 -12.54 -2.40
N LEU A 192 -6.23 -11.47 -2.12
CA LEU A 192 -7.46 -11.55 -1.34
C LEU A 192 -8.54 -12.34 -2.07
N GLN A 193 -8.74 -12.07 -3.36
CA GLN A 193 -9.67 -12.82 -4.21
C GLN A 193 -9.30 -14.31 -4.27
N LYS A 194 -8.01 -14.63 -4.43
CA LYS A 194 -7.53 -16.01 -4.46
C LYS A 194 -7.77 -16.76 -3.14
N ILE A 195 -7.48 -16.11 -2.01
CA ILE A 195 -7.69 -16.67 -0.67
C ILE A 195 -9.18 -16.91 -0.43
N CYS A 196 -10.02 -15.91 -0.70
CA CYS A 196 -11.48 -16.05 -0.56
C CYS A 196 -12.03 -17.15 -1.47
N SER A 197 -11.60 -17.20 -2.73
CA SER A 197 -12.05 -18.23 -3.68
C SER A 197 -11.65 -19.64 -3.23
N THR A 198 -10.43 -19.80 -2.71
CA THR A 198 -9.95 -21.09 -2.18
C THR A 198 -10.74 -21.52 -0.95
N ALA A 199 -11.02 -20.60 -0.02
CA ALA A 199 -11.85 -20.86 1.16
C ALA A 199 -13.27 -21.31 0.78
N LEU A 200 -13.87 -20.65 -0.22
CA LEU A 200 -15.23 -20.95 -0.67
C LEU A 200 -15.31 -22.20 -1.56
N MET A 201 -14.29 -22.49 -2.37
CA MET A 201 -14.23 -23.70 -3.22
C MET A 201 -13.99 -24.98 -2.43
N GLY A 202 -13.33 -24.91 -1.26
CA GLY A 202 -13.19 -26.06 -0.33
C GLY A 202 -14.53 -26.68 0.10
N ILE A 203 -15.65 -25.99 -0.14
CA ILE A 203 -17.03 -26.46 0.08
C ILE A 203 -17.48 -27.45 -1.01
N ALA A 204 -16.98 -27.34 -2.25
CA ALA A 204 -17.45 -28.16 -3.38
C ALA A 204 -16.85 -29.57 -3.39
N GLN A 205 -15.69 -29.77 -2.74
CA GLN A 205 -14.99 -31.07 -2.68
C GLN A 205 -15.38 -31.92 -1.46
N ASN A 206 -15.96 -31.32 -0.41
CA ASN A 206 -16.37 -32.01 0.83
C ASN A 206 -17.88 -32.37 0.85
N LYS A 207 -18.58 -32.23 -0.27
CA LYS A 207 -20.01 -32.57 -0.42
C LYS A 207 -20.27 -33.78 -1.32
N ASN A 208 -19.22 -34.53 -1.71
CA ASN A 208 -19.32 -35.77 -2.47
C ASN A 208 -18.84 -36.96 -1.65
#